data_AF-A0A9P0B727-F1
#
_entry.id   AF-A0A9P0B727-F1
#
_cell.length_a   1.000
_cell.length_b   1.000
_cell.length_c   1.000
_cell.angle_alpha   90.00
_cell.angle_beta   90.00
_cell.angle_gamma   90.00
#
_symmetry.space_group_name_H-M   'P 1'
#
loop_
_entity.id
_entity.type
_entity.pdbx_description
1 polymer ?
#
loop_
_entity_poly.entity_id
_entity_poly.type
_entity_poly.pdbx_seq_one_letter_code
_entity_poly.pdbx_strand_id
1 'polypeptide(L)'
;MFGVLFIFGIFTQLVLAKSANFKSFPTRQEQVNLLTNVQEVFEEIKFLVSEESKMTVDSVKDDVEKVIRRGSEFLDIYVELVTNRVSAFSNSACSLEPKGKMREIAKEGKELIKGCALRSNEDIVESTTQTGNTTNVALKKGQELLDSLGDCSRKPAFQLISCYKGIIDTDVVPVKLIFLRALKDHQKDHLRVIEVRNEANECVDTILDGYRVKMDAMLKKALEC
;
A
#
# COMPACT_ATOMS: atom_id res chain seq x y z
N MET A 1 -4.83 -7.77 12.61
CA MET A 1 -5.21 -6.77 13.63
C MET A 1 -4.89 -7.17 15.10
N PHE A 2 -4.25 -8.33 15.36
CA PHE A 2 -3.88 -8.75 16.73
C PHE A 2 -2.43 -8.41 17.13
N GLY A 3 -1.51 -8.17 16.19
CA GLY A 3 -0.10 -7.87 16.48
C GLY A 3 0.16 -6.48 17.09
N VAL A 4 -0.60 -5.46 16.66
CA VAL A 4 -0.41 -4.07 17.10
C VAL A 4 -0.74 -3.87 18.59
N LEU A 5 -1.71 -4.64 19.11
CA LEU A 5 -2.11 -4.60 20.53
C LEU A 5 -1.08 -5.31 21.44
N PHE A 6 -0.38 -6.32 20.93
CA PHE A 6 0.61 -7.07 21.69
C PHE A 6 1.89 -6.26 21.93
N ILE A 7 2.35 -5.52 20.91
CA ILE A 7 3.52 -4.63 20.99
C ILE A 7 3.26 -3.46 21.96
N PHE A 8 2.02 -2.94 22.00
CA PHE A 8 1.61 -1.91 22.95
C PHE A 8 1.71 -2.41 24.41
N GLY A 9 1.34 -3.66 24.70
CA GLY A 9 1.42 -4.25 26.04
C GLY A 9 2.85 -4.28 26.60
N ILE A 10 3.83 -4.65 25.77
CA ILE A 10 5.23 -4.80 26.18
C ILE A 10 5.88 -3.43 26.47
N PHE A 11 5.65 -2.45 25.61
CA PHE A 11 6.19 -1.09 25.82
C PHE A 11 5.56 -0.40 27.03
N THR A 12 4.29 -0.64 27.32
CA THR A 12 3.62 -0.04 28.49
C THR A 12 4.10 -0.70 29.79
N GLN A 13 4.42 -1.99 29.80
CA GLN A 13 5.03 -2.66 30.96
C GLN A 13 6.44 -2.16 31.25
N LEU A 14 7.27 -1.90 30.22
CA LEU A 14 8.61 -1.31 30.38
C LEU A 14 8.56 0.12 30.95
N VAL A 15 7.53 0.89 30.63
CA VAL A 15 7.36 2.27 31.12
C VAL A 15 6.66 2.31 32.49
N LEU A 16 5.73 1.39 32.78
CA LEU A 16 5.00 1.32 34.06
C LEU A 16 5.76 0.59 35.18
N ALA A 17 6.81 -0.18 34.87
CA ALA A 17 7.73 -0.73 35.86
C ALA A 17 8.51 0.36 36.66
N LYS A 18 8.31 1.65 36.34
CA LYS A 18 8.87 2.79 37.09
C LYS A 18 8.27 3.04 38.49
N SER A 19 7.31 2.25 39.00
CA SER A 19 6.71 2.54 40.33
C SER A 19 6.85 1.48 41.43
N ALA A 20 7.53 0.35 41.20
CA ALA A 20 7.71 -0.66 42.25
C ALA A 20 9.19 -1.03 42.46
N ASN A 21 9.82 -0.39 43.45
CA ASN A 21 11.00 -0.87 44.20
C ASN A 21 12.18 -1.46 43.38
N PHE A 22 12.95 -0.62 42.69
CA PHE A 22 14.30 -1.00 42.24
C PHE A 22 15.33 -0.77 43.35
N LYS A 23 15.65 -1.83 44.11
CA LYS A 23 16.80 -1.84 45.07
C LYS A 23 18.00 -2.66 44.59
N SER A 24 17.96 -3.24 43.40
CA SER A 24 19.10 -3.95 42.80
C SER A 24 19.44 -3.34 41.44
N PHE A 25 20.74 -3.12 41.21
CA PHE A 25 21.24 -2.82 39.87
C PHE A 25 20.89 -3.99 38.94
N PRO A 26 20.35 -3.73 37.73
CA PRO A 26 20.07 -4.79 36.77
C PRO A 26 21.35 -5.56 36.48
N THR A 27 21.25 -6.88 36.46
CA THR A 27 22.34 -7.76 36.10
C THR A 27 22.73 -7.55 34.64
N ARG A 28 23.98 -7.88 34.28
CA ARG A 28 24.44 -7.84 32.89
C ARG A 28 23.54 -8.67 31.97
N GLN A 29 23.01 -9.79 32.46
CA GLN A 29 22.11 -10.66 31.70
C GLN A 29 20.76 -9.97 31.41
N GLU A 30 20.18 -9.28 32.39
CA GLU A 30 18.92 -8.53 32.20
C GLU A 30 19.10 -7.38 31.21
N GLN A 31 20.26 -6.72 31.21
CA GLN A 31 20.59 -5.65 30.27
C GLN A 31 20.77 -6.17 28.84
N VAL A 32 21.45 -7.31 28.67
CA VAL A 32 21.61 -7.97 27.37
C VAL A 32 20.26 -8.44 26.84
N ASN A 33 19.43 -9.07 27.67
CA ASN A 33 18.08 -9.49 27.28
C ASN A 33 17.21 -8.30 26.85
N LEU A 34 17.32 -7.14 27.53
CA LEU A 34 16.61 -5.93 27.13
C LEU A 34 17.03 -5.46 25.73
N LEU A 35 18.34 -5.46 25.43
CA LEU A 35 18.84 -5.10 24.10
C LEU A 35 18.32 -6.03 23.02
N THR A 36 18.36 -7.34 23.27
CA THR A 36 17.84 -8.36 22.34
C THR A 36 16.36 -8.14 22.07
N ASN A 37 15.54 -7.93 23.11
CA ASN A 37 14.11 -7.68 22.97
C ASN A 37 13.82 -6.38 22.19
N VAL A 38 14.57 -5.31 22.45
CA VAL A 38 14.42 -4.03 21.73
C VAL A 38 14.80 -4.22 20.25
N GLN A 39 15.86 -4.97 19.96
CA GLN A 39 16.28 -5.29 18.61
C GLN A 39 15.27 -6.17 17.86
N GLU A 40 14.69 -7.17 18.50
CA GLU A 40 13.65 -8.02 17.91
C GLU A 40 12.40 -7.23 17.52
N VAL A 41 11.88 -6.39 18.42
CA VAL A 41 10.75 -5.50 18.12
C VAL A 41 11.09 -4.53 16.99
N PHE A 42 12.35 -4.10 16.90
CA PHE A 42 12.82 -3.25 15.83
C PHE A 42 12.77 -3.92 14.46
N GLU A 43 13.29 -5.14 14.38
CA GLU A 43 13.28 -5.93 13.14
C GLU A 43 11.86 -6.32 12.73
N GLU A 44 10.96 -6.60 13.68
CA GLU A 44 9.54 -6.82 13.37
C GLU A 44 8.87 -5.58 12.79
N ILE A 45 9.09 -4.39 13.38
CA ILE A 45 8.55 -3.13 12.84
C ILE A 45 9.12 -2.87 11.45
N LYS A 46 10.42 -3.12 11.24
CA LYS A 46 11.07 -2.97 9.94
C LYS A 46 10.48 -3.89 8.89
N PHE A 47 10.27 -5.16 9.24
CA PHE A 47 9.63 -6.13 8.36
C PHE A 47 8.22 -5.70 7.99
N LEU A 48 7.38 -5.39 8.98
CA LEU A 48 5.98 -4.96 8.77
C LEU A 48 5.89 -3.71 7.89
N VAL A 49 6.74 -2.72 8.10
CA VAL A 49 6.62 -1.46 7.36
C VAL A 49 7.24 -1.54 5.96
N SER A 50 8.18 -2.46 5.72
CA SER A 50 8.92 -2.53 4.45
C SER A 50 8.43 -3.65 3.54
N GLU A 51 8.37 -4.89 4.05
CA GLU A 51 8.04 -6.07 3.24
C GLU A 51 6.53 -6.19 3.03
N GLU A 52 5.71 -6.01 4.08
CA GLU A 52 4.25 -6.05 3.96
C GLU A 52 3.72 -4.94 3.04
N SER A 53 4.31 -3.73 3.15
CA SER A 53 4.00 -2.60 2.27
C SER A 53 4.25 -2.98 0.81
N LYS A 54 5.45 -3.48 0.50
CA LYS A 54 5.82 -3.88 -0.85
C LYS A 54 4.89 -4.96 -1.41
N MET A 55 4.60 -5.99 -0.62
CA MET A 55 3.67 -7.06 -1.02
C MET A 55 2.26 -6.51 -1.32
N THR A 56 1.76 -5.59 -0.51
CA THR A 56 0.45 -4.97 -0.71
C THR A 56 0.43 -4.17 -2.00
N VAL A 57 1.46 -3.34 -2.21
CA VAL A 57 1.60 -2.49 -3.38
C VAL A 57 1.67 -3.32 -4.66
N ASP A 58 2.49 -4.36 -4.67
CA ASP A 58 2.63 -5.26 -5.82
C ASP A 58 1.30 -5.99 -6.10
N SER A 59 0.62 -6.46 -5.05
CA SER A 59 -0.70 -7.09 -5.18
C SER A 59 -1.76 -6.14 -5.75
N VAL A 60 -1.79 -4.89 -5.29
CA VAL A 60 -2.77 -3.91 -5.78
C VAL A 60 -2.48 -3.48 -7.21
N LYS A 61 -1.20 -3.32 -7.58
CA LYS A 61 -0.82 -3.06 -8.97
C LYS A 61 -1.28 -4.17 -9.90
N ASP A 62 -1.06 -5.42 -9.53
CA ASP A 62 -1.53 -6.59 -10.29
C ASP A 62 -3.06 -6.64 -10.39
N ASP A 63 -3.78 -6.32 -9.31
CA ASP A 63 -5.24 -6.20 -9.34
C ASP A 63 -5.72 -5.10 -10.30
N VAL A 64 -5.12 -3.91 -10.24
CA VAL A 64 -5.43 -2.79 -11.14
C VAL A 64 -5.19 -3.20 -12.59
N GLU A 65 -4.04 -3.79 -12.91
CA GLU A 65 -3.71 -4.30 -14.25
C GLU A 65 -4.72 -5.32 -14.76
N LYS A 66 -5.14 -6.27 -13.91
CA LYS A 66 -6.18 -7.27 -14.26
C LYS A 66 -7.51 -6.61 -14.58
N VAL A 67 -7.91 -5.61 -13.80
CA VAL A 67 -9.19 -4.89 -13.99
C VAL A 67 -9.21 -4.17 -15.34
N ILE A 68 -8.12 -3.47 -15.66
CA ILE A 68 -7.95 -2.77 -16.95
C ILE A 68 -7.98 -3.75 -18.12
N ARG A 69 -7.25 -4.86 -17.99
CA ARG A 69 -7.21 -5.90 -19.02
C ARG A 69 -8.61 -6.46 -19.26
N ARG A 70 -9.31 -6.85 -18.19
CA ARG A 70 -10.70 -7.36 -18.27
C ARG A 70 -11.65 -6.35 -18.89
N GLY A 71 -11.56 -5.07 -18.52
CA GLY A 71 -12.39 -4.03 -19.14
C GLY A 71 -12.12 -3.86 -20.63
N SER A 72 -10.84 -3.91 -21.02
CA SER A 72 -10.46 -3.83 -22.44
C SER A 72 -10.95 -5.04 -23.25
N GLU A 73 -10.79 -6.25 -22.68
CA GLU A 73 -11.29 -7.50 -23.25
C GLU A 73 -12.82 -7.51 -23.37
N PHE A 74 -13.52 -6.97 -22.38
CA PHE A 74 -14.97 -6.84 -22.43
C PHE A 74 -15.42 -5.98 -23.62
N LEU A 75 -14.78 -4.83 -23.86
CA LEU A 75 -15.09 -3.99 -25.01
C LEU A 75 -14.83 -4.71 -26.34
N ASP A 76 -13.77 -5.51 -26.44
CA ASP A 76 -13.50 -6.32 -27.64
C ASP A 76 -14.62 -7.31 -27.92
N ILE A 77 -14.93 -8.14 -26.92
CA ILE A 77 -15.97 -9.17 -27.04
C ILE A 77 -17.31 -8.53 -27.40
N TYR A 78 -17.63 -7.41 -26.74
CA TYR A 78 -18.90 -6.74 -26.97
C TYR A 78 -19.00 -6.18 -28.40
N VAL A 79 -17.92 -5.59 -28.93
CA VAL A 79 -17.87 -5.09 -30.32
C VAL A 79 -17.98 -6.21 -31.34
N GLU A 80 -17.33 -7.34 -31.10
CA GLU A 80 -17.47 -8.52 -31.93
C GLU A 80 -18.92 -9.00 -31.94
N LEU A 81 -19.56 -9.07 -30.77
CA LEU A 81 -20.96 -9.46 -30.63
C LEU A 81 -21.90 -8.52 -31.39
N VAL A 82 -21.81 -7.20 -31.20
CA VAL A 82 -22.67 -6.26 -31.94
C VAL A 82 -22.37 -6.27 -33.44
N THR A 83 -21.10 -6.38 -33.85
CA THR A 83 -20.73 -6.46 -35.28
C THR A 83 -21.27 -7.72 -35.95
N ASN A 84 -21.20 -8.86 -35.25
CA ASN A 84 -21.76 -10.13 -35.71
C ASN A 84 -23.28 -10.05 -35.82
N ARG A 85 -23.94 -9.45 -34.82
CA ARG A 85 -25.39 -9.22 -34.85
C ARG A 85 -25.80 -8.38 -36.05
N VAL A 86 -25.12 -7.26 -36.31
CA VAL A 86 -25.42 -6.42 -37.48
C VAL A 86 -25.24 -7.22 -38.78
N SER A 87 -24.18 -8.02 -38.89
CA SER A 87 -23.90 -8.82 -40.09
C SER A 87 -24.96 -9.88 -40.39
N ALA A 88 -25.64 -10.39 -39.36
CA ALA A 88 -26.68 -11.40 -39.51
C ALA A 88 -28.06 -10.83 -39.89
N PHE A 89 -28.33 -9.54 -39.63
CA PHE A 89 -29.68 -8.97 -39.72
C PHE A 89 -29.84 -7.78 -40.67
N SER A 90 -28.76 -7.21 -41.20
CA SER A 90 -28.84 -5.98 -42.01
C SER A 90 -28.25 -6.15 -43.41
N ASN A 91 -28.72 -5.31 -44.34
CA ASN A 91 -28.21 -5.24 -45.69
C ASN A 91 -26.74 -4.77 -45.67
N SER A 92 -25.84 -5.47 -46.37
CA SER A 92 -24.39 -5.31 -46.21
C SER A 92 -23.89 -3.88 -46.45
N ALA A 93 -24.51 -3.17 -47.39
CA ALA A 93 -24.19 -1.78 -47.74
C ALA A 93 -24.58 -0.77 -46.64
N CYS A 94 -25.74 -0.91 -45.99
CA CYS A 94 -26.14 0.00 -44.90
C CYS A 94 -25.39 -0.28 -43.59
N SER A 95 -24.93 -1.53 -43.41
CA SER A 95 -24.25 -1.97 -42.19
C SER A 95 -22.82 -1.46 -42.01
N LEU A 96 -22.22 -0.92 -43.08
CA LEU A 96 -20.79 -0.62 -43.16
C LEU A 96 -20.38 0.55 -42.26
N GLU A 97 -21.13 1.66 -42.31
CA GLU A 97 -20.87 2.85 -41.48
C GLU A 97 -21.11 2.56 -39.98
N PRO A 98 -22.22 1.93 -39.54
CA PRO A 98 -22.41 1.59 -38.13
C PRO A 98 -21.34 0.67 -37.56
N LYS A 99 -20.87 -0.33 -38.34
CA LYS A 99 -19.76 -1.20 -37.92
C LYS A 99 -18.45 -0.44 -37.73
N GLY A 100 -18.14 0.49 -38.63
CA GLY A 100 -16.97 1.37 -38.49
C GLY A 100 -17.04 2.18 -37.20
N LYS A 101 -18.18 2.84 -36.95
CA LYS A 101 -18.41 3.63 -35.74
C LYS A 101 -18.36 2.82 -34.44
N MET A 102 -18.88 1.59 -34.43
CA MET A 102 -18.78 0.70 -33.26
C MET A 102 -17.32 0.38 -32.91
N ARG A 103 -16.46 0.15 -33.93
CA ARG A 103 -15.04 -0.09 -33.72
C ARG A 103 -14.30 1.14 -33.20
N GLU A 104 -14.66 2.34 -33.69
CA GLU A 104 -14.11 3.61 -33.17
C GLU A 104 -14.51 3.83 -31.71
N ILE A 105 -15.78 3.65 -31.38
CA ILE A 105 -16.29 3.70 -30.00
C ILE A 105 -15.50 2.72 -29.11
N ALA A 106 -15.26 1.49 -29.55
CA ALA A 106 -14.45 0.53 -28.81
C ALA A 106 -13.04 1.03 -28.51
N LYS A 107 -12.38 1.58 -29.55
CA LYS A 107 -11.01 2.06 -29.46
C LYS A 107 -10.91 3.22 -28.48
N GLU A 108 -11.83 4.18 -28.54
CA GLU A 108 -11.89 5.29 -27.58
C GLU A 108 -12.10 4.80 -26.14
N GLY A 109 -13.03 3.87 -25.93
CA GLY A 109 -13.31 3.30 -24.60
C GLY A 109 -12.08 2.63 -24.00
N LYS A 110 -11.31 1.90 -24.81
CA LYS A 110 -10.04 1.28 -24.37
C LYS A 110 -8.98 2.31 -23.98
N GLU A 111 -8.83 3.39 -24.75
CA GLU A 111 -7.88 4.45 -24.39
C GLU A 111 -8.26 5.13 -23.07
N LEU A 112 -9.55 5.32 -22.81
CA LEU A 112 -10.01 5.83 -21.51
C LEU A 112 -9.77 4.84 -20.37
N ILE A 113 -9.97 3.53 -20.59
CA ILE A 113 -9.67 2.48 -19.61
C ILE A 113 -8.16 2.47 -19.27
N LYS A 114 -7.28 2.63 -20.28
CA LYS A 114 -5.85 2.82 -20.04
C LYS A 114 -5.55 4.08 -19.23
N GLY A 115 -6.33 5.15 -19.40
CA GLY A 115 -6.25 6.36 -18.59
C GLY A 115 -6.56 6.14 -17.10
N CYS A 116 -7.45 5.19 -16.76
CA CYS A 116 -7.65 4.78 -15.36
C CYS A 116 -6.35 4.19 -14.77
N ALA A 117 -5.63 3.38 -15.55
CA ALA A 117 -4.38 2.74 -15.14
C ALA A 117 -3.29 3.72 -14.73
N LEU A 118 -3.08 4.74 -15.56
CA LEU A 118 -2.02 5.72 -15.35
C LEU A 118 -2.23 6.47 -14.04
N ARG A 119 -3.46 6.95 -13.81
CA ARG A 119 -3.82 7.66 -12.58
C ARG A 119 -3.66 6.78 -11.34
N SER A 120 -4.18 5.55 -11.38
CA SER A 120 -4.05 4.62 -10.24
C SER A 120 -2.59 4.27 -9.95
N ASN A 121 -1.75 4.10 -10.98
CA ASN A 121 -0.33 3.84 -10.78
C ASN A 121 0.43 5.06 -10.25
N GLU A 122 0.11 6.26 -10.71
CA GLU A 122 0.67 7.51 -10.20
C GLU A 122 0.37 7.67 -8.70
N ASP A 123 -0.88 7.47 -8.30
CA ASP A 123 -1.32 7.54 -6.90
C ASP A 123 -0.60 6.52 -6.00
N ILE A 124 -0.47 5.28 -6.47
CA ILE A 124 0.27 4.24 -5.74
C ILE A 124 1.73 4.63 -5.59
N VAL A 125 2.39 5.12 -6.66
CA VAL A 125 3.80 5.51 -6.62
C VAL A 125 4.03 6.70 -5.69
N GLU A 126 3.17 7.73 -5.74
CA GLU A 126 3.28 8.90 -4.87
C GLU A 126 3.15 8.52 -3.40
N SER A 127 2.08 7.78 -3.06
CA SER A 127 1.78 7.37 -1.68
C SER A 127 2.91 6.49 -1.11
N THR A 128 3.37 5.50 -1.88
CA THR A 128 4.44 4.59 -1.45
C THR A 128 5.80 5.28 -1.31
N THR A 129 6.11 6.25 -2.16
CA THR A 129 7.35 7.04 -2.06
C THR A 129 7.37 7.85 -0.76
N GLN A 130 6.27 8.52 -0.43
CA GLN A 130 6.17 9.30 0.81
C GLN A 130 6.33 8.42 2.05
N THR A 131 5.67 7.27 2.05
CA THR A 131 5.72 6.31 3.16
C THR A 131 7.11 5.70 3.29
N GLY A 132 7.73 5.28 2.19
CA GLY A 132 9.09 4.76 2.17
C GLY A 132 10.11 5.75 2.74
N ASN A 133 9.99 7.05 2.43
CA ASN A 133 10.85 8.09 3.02
C ASN A 133 10.69 8.19 4.55
N THR A 134 9.45 8.18 5.03
CA THR A 134 9.16 8.28 6.47
C THR A 134 9.68 7.05 7.22
N THR A 135 9.48 5.87 6.65
CA THR A 135 9.99 4.59 7.17
C THR A 135 11.51 4.59 7.22
N ASN A 136 12.20 4.98 6.14
CA ASN A 136 13.65 5.01 6.10
C ASN A 136 14.26 5.92 7.17
N VAL A 137 13.63 7.07 7.43
CA VAL A 137 14.05 7.97 8.51
C VAL A 137 13.86 7.31 9.88
N ALA A 138 12.73 6.63 10.10
CA ALA A 138 12.48 5.91 11.34
C ALA A 138 13.48 4.78 11.58
N LEU A 139 13.71 3.94 10.56
CA LEU A 139 14.67 2.84 10.62
C LEU A 139 16.08 3.34 10.92
N LYS A 140 16.53 4.40 10.24
CA LYS A 140 17.83 5.01 10.52
C LYS A 140 17.95 5.46 11.97
N LYS A 141 16.94 6.19 12.47
CA LYS A 141 16.95 6.74 13.83
C LYS A 141 16.96 5.67 14.91
N GLY A 142 16.26 4.58 14.68
CA GLY A 142 16.28 3.50 15.64
C GLY A 142 17.48 2.56 15.53
N GLN A 143 18.09 2.43 14.34
CA GLN A 143 19.41 1.80 14.23
C GLN A 143 20.47 2.61 15.00
N GLU A 144 20.45 3.94 14.88
CA GLU A 144 21.32 4.83 15.68
C GLU A 144 21.14 4.62 17.20
N LEU A 145 19.91 4.38 17.66
CA LEU A 145 19.61 4.03 19.05
C LEU A 145 20.21 2.67 19.43
N LEU A 146 20.02 1.64 18.61
CA LEU A 146 20.58 0.31 18.85
C LEU A 146 22.11 0.33 18.89
N ASP A 147 22.74 1.08 17.99
CA ASP A 147 24.19 1.26 17.94
C ASP A 147 24.70 1.93 19.22
N SER A 148 24.03 2.99 19.67
CA SER A 148 24.38 3.71 20.90
C SER A 148 24.23 2.82 22.13
N LEU A 149 23.16 2.03 22.19
CA LEU A 149 22.93 1.05 23.25
C LEU A 149 23.98 -0.08 23.23
N GLY A 150 24.41 -0.50 22.04
CA GLY A 150 25.50 -1.44 21.81
C GLY A 150 26.85 -0.90 22.30
N ASP A 151 27.13 0.37 22.06
CA ASP A 151 28.35 1.03 22.55
C ASP A 151 28.37 1.19 24.07
N CYS A 152 27.23 1.46 24.70
CA CYS A 152 27.12 1.44 26.17
C CYS A 152 27.41 0.05 26.76
N SER A 153 27.01 -1.03 26.08
CA SER A 153 27.19 -2.41 26.56
C SER A 153 28.65 -2.81 26.75
N ARG A 154 29.57 -2.12 26.05
CA ARG A 154 31.02 -2.36 26.06
C ARG A 154 31.74 -1.61 27.18
N LYS A 155 31.04 -0.73 27.93
CA LYS A 155 31.63 0.10 28.98
C LYS A 155 31.77 -0.67 30.32
N PRO A 156 32.70 -0.26 31.19
CA PRO A 156 32.81 -0.79 32.56
C PRO A 156 31.55 -0.52 33.40
N ALA A 157 31.24 -1.38 34.38
CA ALA A 157 29.94 -1.47 35.06
C ALA A 157 29.28 -0.13 35.48
N PHE A 158 29.99 0.75 36.20
CA PHE A 158 29.41 2.04 36.63
C PHE A 158 29.21 3.03 35.47
N GLN A 159 30.09 3.02 34.48
CA GLN A 159 29.97 3.87 33.28
C GLN A 159 28.86 3.36 32.35
N LEU A 160 28.65 2.04 32.32
CA LEU A 160 27.61 1.38 31.54
C LEU A 160 26.21 1.82 32.01
N ILE A 161 25.97 1.83 33.32
CA ILE A 161 24.65 2.22 33.87
C ILE A 161 24.35 3.69 33.58
N SER A 162 25.35 4.57 33.77
CA SER A 162 25.21 5.99 33.47
C SER A 162 24.96 6.24 31.98
N CYS A 163 25.65 5.50 31.11
CA CYS A 163 25.49 5.55 29.66
C CYS A 163 24.07 5.14 29.21
N TYR A 164 23.58 3.99 29.68
CA TYR A 164 22.22 3.54 29.38
C TYR A 164 21.16 4.52 29.86
N LYS A 165 21.32 5.04 31.08
CA LYS A 165 20.39 6.03 31.62
C LYS A 165 20.36 7.30 30.76
N GLY A 166 21.53 7.76 30.32
CA GLY A 166 21.65 8.88 29.38
C GLY A 166 20.84 8.67 28.10
N ILE A 167 21.09 7.56 27.40
CA ILE A 167 20.38 7.22 26.15
C ILE A 167 18.88 7.07 26.37
N ILE A 168 18.45 6.42 27.47
CA ILE A 168 17.03 6.25 27.77
C ILE A 168 16.35 7.59 27.99
N ASP A 169 17.00 8.49 28.72
CA ASP A 169 16.44 9.80 29.05
C ASP A 169 16.42 10.74 27.83
N THR A 170 17.37 10.61 26.88
CA THR A 170 17.47 11.49 25.71
C THR A 170 16.82 10.95 24.43
N ASP A 171 16.94 9.65 24.15
CA ASP A 171 16.76 9.13 22.80
C ASP A 171 15.53 8.21 22.65
N VAL A 172 15.12 7.51 23.72
CA VAL A 172 13.98 6.57 23.64
C VAL A 172 12.67 7.26 23.30
N VAL A 173 12.37 8.41 23.91
CA VAL A 173 11.11 9.14 23.65
C VAL A 173 11.07 9.71 22.22
N PRO A 174 12.10 10.43 21.72
CA PRO A 174 12.13 10.89 20.33
C PRO A 174 12.01 9.75 19.31
N VAL A 175 12.74 8.65 19.51
CA VAL A 175 12.73 7.51 18.60
C VAL A 175 11.34 6.85 18.58
N LYS A 176 10.71 6.67 19.75
CA LYS A 176 9.33 6.18 19.85
C LYS A 176 8.35 7.04 19.05
N LEU A 177 8.45 8.37 19.15
CA LEU A 177 7.54 9.28 18.43
C LEU A 177 7.72 9.17 16.91
N ILE A 178 8.94 8.98 16.43
CA ILE A 178 9.24 8.76 15.01
C ILE A 178 8.65 7.43 14.53
N PHE A 179 8.80 6.35 15.30
CA PHE A 179 8.18 5.05 14.96
C PHE A 179 6.66 5.10 14.92
N LEU A 180 6.04 5.75 15.91
CA LEU A 180 4.59 5.89 15.93
C LEU A 180 4.07 6.68 14.73
N ARG A 181 4.83 7.69 14.27
CA ARG A 181 4.52 8.42 13.04
C ARG A 181 4.64 7.52 11.81
N ALA A 182 5.76 6.82 11.66
CA ALA A 182 5.98 5.91 10.53
C ALA A 182 4.91 4.81 10.45
N LEU A 183 4.53 4.20 11.59
CA LEU A 183 3.46 3.21 11.66
C LEU A 183 2.09 3.80 11.25
N LYS A 184 1.79 5.01 11.70
CA LYS A 184 0.53 5.68 11.36
C LYS A 184 0.48 6.05 9.88
N ASP A 185 1.59 6.54 9.33
CA ASP A 185 1.69 6.89 7.92
C ASP A 185 1.61 5.63 7.04
N HIS A 186 2.25 4.54 7.45
CA HIS A 186 2.13 3.23 6.80
C HIS A 186 0.68 2.69 6.83
N GLN A 187 -0.01 2.79 7.96
CA GLN A 187 -1.41 2.37 8.04
C GLN A 187 -2.30 3.18 7.09
N LYS A 188 -2.06 4.50 7.01
CA LYS A 188 -2.80 5.38 6.10
C LYS A 188 -2.51 5.05 4.64
N ASP A 189 -1.26 4.83 4.30
CA ASP A 189 -0.80 4.42 2.96
C ASP A 189 -1.43 3.10 2.53
N HIS A 190 -1.40 2.09 3.41
CA HIS A 190 -2.01 0.79 3.14
C HIS A 190 -3.50 0.90 2.82
N LEU A 191 -4.24 1.74 3.57
CA LEU A 191 -5.64 2.02 3.28
C LEU A 191 -5.81 2.76 1.94
N ARG A 192 -4.98 3.78 1.67
CA ARG A 192 -5.02 4.52 0.41
C ARG A 192 -4.77 3.63 -0.80
N VAL A 193 -3.77 2.75 -0.73
CA VAL A 193 -3.45 1.81 -1.82
C VAL A 193 -4.62 0.86 -2.08
N ILE A 194 -5.32 0.39 -1.04
CA ILE A 194 -6.55 -0.42 -1.21
C ILE A 194 -7.68 0.41 -1.84
N GLU A 195 -7.84 1.68 -1.44
CA GLU A 195 -8.84 2.57 -2.03
C GLU A 195 -8.61 2.82 -3.52
N VAL A 196 -7.35 2.99 -3.94
CA VAL A 196 -6.98 3.17 -5.37
C VAL A 196 -7.46 2.00 -6.22
N ARG A 197 -7.43 0.76 -5.70
CA ARG A 197 -8.01 -0.40 -6.40
C ARG A 197 -9.50 -0.24 -6.67
N ASN A 198 -10.25 0.27 -5.68
CA ASN A 198 -11.69 0.47 -5.83
C ASN A 198 -11.98 1.61 -6.81
N GLU A 199 -11.21 2.69 -6.74
CA GLU A 199 -11.29 3.81 -7.71
C GLU A 199 -10.99 3.35 -9.14
N ALA A 200 -10.01 2.45 -9.32
CA ALA A 200 -9.71 1.84 -10.62
C ALA A 200 -10.90 1.03 -11.15
N ASN A 201 -11.52 0.20 -10.30
CA ASN A 201 -12.71 -0.57 -10.65
C ASN A 201 -13.86 0.36 -11.07
N GLU A 202 -14.19 1.35 -10.25
CA GLU A 202 -15.29 2.29 -10.52
C GLU A 202 -15.04 3.10 -11.81
N CYS A 203 -13.79 3.49 -12.06
CA CYS A 203 -13.38 4.16 -13.29
C CYS A 203 -13.64 3.29 -14.52
N VAL A 204 -13.23 2.01 -14.47
CA VAL A 204 -13.45 1.06 -15.56
C VAL A 204 -14.94 0.79 -15.76
N ASP A 205 -15.68 0.48 -14.69
CA ASP A 205 -17.11 0.18 -14.77
C ASP A 205 -17.91 1.35 -15.38
N THR A 206 -17.61 2.59 -14.95
CA THR A 206 -18.25 3.80 -15.51
C THR A 206 -18.00 3.94 -17.01
N ILE A 207 -16.77 3.66 -17.46
CA ILE A 207 -16.43 3.70 -18.88
C ILE A 207 -17.17 2.59 -19.64
N LEU A 208 -17.17 1.37 -19.12
CA LEU A 208 -17.84 0.24 -19.74
C LEU A 208 -19.33 0.51 -19.92
N ASP A 209 -20.01 1.01 -18.91
CA ASP A 209 -21.44 1.35 -18.98
C ASP A 209 -21.72 2.45 -20.01
N GLY A 210 -20.92 3.52 -20.00
CA GLY A 210 -21.07 4.60 -20.97
C GLY A 210 -20.87 4.14 -22.42
N TYR A 211 -19.88 3.28 -22.65
CA TYR A 211 -19.57 2.77 -23.99
C TYR A 211 -20.54 1.69 -24.45
N ARG A 212 -21.08 0.89 -23.52
CA ARG A 212 -22.18 -0.05 -23.79
C ARG A 212 -23.40 0.68 -24.33
N VAL A 213 -23.84 1.75 -23.65
CA VAL A 213 -24.99 2.56 -24.10
C VAL A 213 -24.77 3.13 -25.51
N LYS A 214 -23.58 3.64 -25.80
CA LYS A 214 -23.23 4.18 -27.13
C LYS A 214 -23.29 3.11 -28.23
N MET A 215 -22.75 1.92 -27.95
CA MET A 215 -22.76 0.81 -28.91
C MET A 215 -24.16 0.23 -29.12
N ASP A 216 -24.98 0.11 -28.07
CA ASP A 216 -26.38 -0.32 -28.18
C ASP A 216 -27.20 0.65 -29.06
N ALA A 217 -26.98 1.97 -28.93
CA ALA A 217 -27.61 2.96 -29.79
C ALA A 217 -27.18 2.79 -31.26
N MET A 218 -25.89 2.55 -31.51
CA MET A 218 -25.39 2.26 -32.85
C MET A 218 -25.95 0.95 -33.42
N LEU A 219 -26.14 -0.07 -32.57
CA LEU A 219 -26.73 -1.35 -32.96
C LEU A 219 -28.18 -1.16 -33.41
N LYS A 220 -28.99 -0.43 -32.63
CA LYS A 220 -30.37 -0.12 -33.03
C LYS A 220 -30.43 0.56 -34.39
N LYS A 221 -29.62 1.61 -34.60
CA LYS A 221 -29.55 2.31 -35.88
C LYS A 221 -29.18 1.38 -37.04
N ALA A 222 -28.26 0.44 -36.80
CA ALA A 222 -27.83 -0.52 -37.82
C ALA A 222 -28.91 -1.56 -38.16
N LEU A 223 -29.76 -1.91 -37.20
CA LEU A 223 -30.84 -2.89 -37.37
C LEU A 223 -32.11 -2.29 -38.00
N GLU A 224 -32.26 -0.97 -38.01
CA GLU A 224 -33.39 -0.26 -38.62
C GLU A 224 -33.33 -0.15 -40.15
N CYS A 225 -32.27 -0.68 -40.81
CA CYS A 225 -31.89 -0.29 -42.18
C CYS A 225 -32.22 -1.27 -43.34
#